data_AF-A0A399GBG8-F1
#
_entry.id   AF-A0A399GBG8-F1
#
_cell.length_a   1.000
_cell.length_b   1.000
_cell.length_c   1.000
_cell.angle_alpha   90.00
_cell.angle_beta   90.00
_cell.angle_gamma   90.00
#
_symmetry.space_group_name_H-M   'P 1'
#
loop_
_entity.id
_entity.type
_entity.pdbx_description
1 polymer ?
#
loop_
_entity_poly.entity_id
_entity_poly.type
_entity_poly.pdbx_seq_one_letter_code
_entity_poly.pdbx_strand_id
1 'polypeptide(L)'
;MLLPSLINLRRPSNTPLEPEDIFGSSLGGIFTDDTQNQHGDDPNTVILYRNAKFGELELRVADVNGEEQRRKFAHYLWNAGVMMAELVSGRVEGGDLGASGKGLLQDEEGWRDGEWWTDKEEEKKWSVEGETVLELGAGGLGRKDR
;
A
#
# COMPACT_ATOMS: atom_id res chain seq x y z
N MET A 1 -14.09 1.99 4.69
CA MET A 1 -12.99 1.23 4.06
C MET A 1 -11.85 1.06 5.06
N LEU A 2 -11.27 -0.15 5.17
CA LEU A 2 -10.15 -0.44 6.06
C LEU A 2 -8.84 -0.34 5.26
N LEU A 3 -7.89 0.51 5.67
CA LEU A 3 -6.60 0.68 4.98
C LEU A 3 -5.86 -0.65 4.69
N PRO A 4 -5.89 -1.66 5.58
CA PRO A 4 -5.28 -2.96 5.29
C PRO A 4 -5.88 -3.70 4.09
N SER A 5 -7.15 -3.49 3.74
CA SER A 5 -7.78 -4.18 2.60
C SER A 5 -7.25 -3.71 1.24
N LEU A 6 -6.54 -2.58 1.21
CA LEU A 6 -5.84 -2.10 0.02
C LEU A 6 -4.56 -2.86 -0.30
N ILE A 7 -4.06 -3.66 0.65
CA ILE A 7 -2.79 -4.35 0.53
C ILE A 7 -3.04 -5.85 0.39
N ASN A 8 -2.40 -6.46 -0.61
CA ASN A 8 -2.40 -7.90 -0.80
C ASN A 8 -0.98 -8.39 -1.06
N LEU A 9 -0.68 -9.64 -0.71
CA LEU A 9 0.61 -10.26 -0.97
C LEU A 9 0.48 -11.28 -2.08
N ARG A 10 1.21 -11.08 -3.18
CA ARG A 10 1.33 -12.04 -4.27
C ARG A 10 2.65 -12.80 -4.15
N ARG A 11 2.55 -14.04 -3.68
CA ARG A 11 3.67 -14.99 -3.62
C ARG A 11 3.94 -15.61 -5.00
N PRO A 12 5.17 -16.09 -5.27
CA PRO A 12 5.48 -16.88 -6.46
C PRO A 12 4.59 -18.13 -6.57
N SER A 13 4.03 -18.39 -7.75
CA SER A 13 3.09 -19.51 -7.97
C SER A 13 3.71 -20.91 -7.87
N ASN A 14 5.03 -20.99 -7.73
CA ASN A 14 5.80 -22.24 -7.63
C ASN A 14 6.10 -22.66 -6.18
N THR A 15 5.71 -21.86 -5.19
CA THR A 15 5.89 -22.19 -3.77
C THR A 15 4.57 -22.68 -3.19
N PRO A 16 4.49 -23.93 -2.67
CA PRO A 16 3.33 -24.42 -1.95
C PRO A 16 3.03 -23.53 -0.73
N LEU A 17 1.75 -23.29 -0.44
CA LEU A 17 1.34 -22.59 0.77
C LEU A 17 1.37 -23.54 1.96
N GLU A 18 2.14 -23.22 2.99
CA GLU A 18 2.12 -23.93 4.26
C GLU A 18 0.92 -23.46 5.11
N PRO A 19 0.46 -24.24 6.11
CA PRO A 19 -0.62 -23.83 6.99
C PRO A 19 -0.41 -22.47 7.67
N GLU A 20 0.84 -22.15 8.01
CA GLU A 20 1.26 -20.88 8.60
C GLU A 20 1.06 -19.71 7.63
N ASP A 21 1.31 -19.93 6.33
CA ASP A 21 1.11 -18.93 5.28
C ASP A 21 -0.35 -18.54 5.12
N ILE A 22 -1.23 -19.55 5.20
CA ILE A 22 -2.69 -19.39 5.13
C ILE A 22 -3.17 -18.62 6.36
N PHE A 23 -2.75 -19.06 7.55
CA PHE A 23 -3.12 -18.42 8.81
C PHE A 23 -2.68 -16.95 8.85
N GLY A 24 -1.41 -16.65 8.54
CA GLY A 24 -0.87 -15.29 8.53
C GLY A 24 -1.61 -14.35 7.56
N SER A 25 -1.95 -14.84 6.36
CA SER A 25 -2.70 -14.04 5.37
C SER A 25 -4.12 -13.70 5.80
N SER A 26 -4.75 -14.54 6.63
CA SER A 26 -6.13 -14.36 7.08
C SER A 26 -6.29 -13.35 8.22
N LEU A 27 -5.21 -13.03 8.95
CA LEU A 27 -5.26 -12.20 10.15
C LEU A 27 -5.72 -10.76 9.86
N GLY A 28 -5.38 -10.21 8.70
CA GLY A 28 -5.78 -8.85 8.31
C GLY A 28 -7.29 -8.67 8.07
N GLY A 29 -8.00 -9.76 7.74
CA GLY A 29 -9.46 -9.75 7.63
C GLY A 29 -10.19 -10.04 8.94
N ILE A 30 -9.52 -10.68 9.91
CA ILE A 30 -10.13 -11.07 11.20
C ILE A 30 -9.85 -10.02 12.29
N PHE A 31 -8.66 -9.42 12.29
CA PHE A 31 -8.21 -8.45 13.29
C PHE A 31 -7.89 -7.11 12.62
N THR A 32 -8.94 -6.36 12.31
CA THR A 32 -8.88 -5.10 11.56
C THR A 32 -8.23 -3.96 12.34
N ASP A 33 -8.18 -4.08 13.67
CA ASP A 33 -7.63 -3.08 14.59
C ASP A 33 -6.15 -3.31 14.91
N ASP A 34 -5.59 -4.47 14.53
CA ASP A 34 -4.19 -4.81 14.80
C ASP A 34 -3.25 -4.30 13.70
N THR A 35 -2.03 -3.93 14.10
CA THR A 35 -0.96 -3.62 13.15
C THR A 35 -0.53 -4.89 12.44
N GLN A 36 -1.04 -5.10 11.23
CA GLN A 36 -0.69 -6.26 10.41
C GLN A 36 0.68 -6.02 9.76
N ASN A 37 1.69 -6.79 10.19
CA ASN A 37 2.99 -6.81 9.54
C ASN A 37 2.92 -7.60 8.23
N GLN A 38 2.35 -7.02 7.18
CA GLN A 38 2.38 -7.58 5.84
C GLN A 38 3.73 -7.27 5.20
N HIS A 39 4.75 -8.05 5.57
CA HIS A 39 6.00 -8.11 4.85
C HIS A 39 6.03 -9.46 4.13
N GLY A 40 6.52 -9.48 2.89
CA GLY A 40 6.77 -10.74 2.23
C GLY A 40 7.85 -11.50 2.97
N ASP A 41 7.57 -12.74 3.36
CA ASP A 41 8.54 -13.61 4.04
C ASP A 41 9.69 -14.03 3.11
N ASP A 42 9.56 -13.76 1.81
CA ASP A 42 10.54 -14.08 0.79
C ASP A 42 10.85 -12.89 -0.15
N PRO A 43 12.07 -12.81 -0.71
CA PRO A 43 12.48 -11.72 -1.60
C PRO A 43 11.67 -11.58 -2.90
N ASN A 44 10.92 -12.61 -3.28
CA ASN A 44 10.13 -12.64 -4.50
C ASN A 44 8.65 -12.31 -4.26
N THR A 45 8.21 -12.23 -3.01
CA THR A 45 6.86 -11.75 -2.68
C THR A 45 6.70 -10.31 -3.15
N VAL A 46 5.62 -10.08 -3.89
CA VAL A 46 5.20 -8.77 -4.36
C VAL A 46 4.09 -8.26 -3.45
N ILE A 47 4.23 -7.03 -2.98
CA ILE A 47 3.17 -6.32 -2.27
C ILE A 47 2.31 -5.63 -3.33
N LEU A 48 1.05 -6.01 -3.43
CA LEU A 48 0.08 -5.37 -4.31
C LEU A 48 -0.65 -4.31 -3.52
N TYR A 49 -0.51 -3.05 -3.93
CA TYR A 49 -1.28 -1.93 -3.39
C TYR A 49 -2.36 -1.55 -4.40
N ARG A 50 -3.62 -1.65 -4.00
CA ARG A 50 -4.76 -1.28 -4.84
C ARG A 50 -5.16 0.16 -4.54
N ASN A 51 -5.19 0.98 -5.57
CA ASN A 51 -5.66 2.36 -5.52
C ASN A 51 -6.78 2.55 -6.54
N ALA A 52 -7.80 3.33 -6.19
CA ALA A 52 -8.97 3.53 -7.06
C ALA A 52 -8.64 4.31 -8.35
N LYS A 53 -7.68 5.26 -8.28
CA LYS A 53 -7.26 6.11 -9.40
C LYS A 53 -6.22 5.43 -10.28
N PHE A 54 -5.15 4.93 -9.68
CA PHE A 54 -4.00 4.36 -10.39
C PHE A 54 -4.12 2.85 -10.65
N GLY A 55 -5.10 2.19 -10.04
CA GLY A 55 -5.27 0.75 -10.13
C GLY A 55 -4.33 -0.02 -9.20
N GLU A 56 -3.89 -1.20 -9.62
CA GLU A 56 -3.02 -2.05 -8.80
C GLU A 56 -1.55 -1.73 -9.07
N LEU A 57 -0.85 -1.32 -8.03
CA LEU A 57 0.55 -0.96 -8.02
C LEU A 57 1.36 -2.09 -7.37
N GLU A 58 2.40 -2.56 -8.06
CA GLU A 58 3.31 -3.56 -7.54
C GLU A 58 4.46 -2.90 -6.78
N LEU A 59 4.57 -3.21 -5.49
CA LEU A 59 5.64 -2.78 -4.61
C LEU A 59 6.53 -3.98 -4.26
N ARG A 60 7.83 -3.72 -4.09
CA ARG A 60 8.81 -4.73 -3.65
C ARG A 60 9.55 -4.23 -2.44
N VAL A 61 9.85 -5.14 -1.52
CA VAL A 61 10.70 -4.84 -0.38
C VAL A 61 12.12 -4.57 -0.89
N ALA A 62 12.86 -3.74 -0.18
CA ALA A 62 14.26 -3.47 -0.53
C ALA A 62 15.08 -4.77 -0.50
N ASP A 63 15.92 -4.99 -1.50
CA ASP A 63 16.88 -6.09 -1.53
C ASP A 63 18.13 -5.72 -0.72
N VAL A 64 18.17 -6.18 0.52
CA VAL A 64 19.19 -5.83 1.52
C VAL A 64 20.41 -6.73 1.37
N ASN A 65 21.40 -6.26 0.61
CA ASN A 65 22.69 -6.92 0.42
C ASN A 65 23.78 -6.32 1.33
N GLY A 66 24.07 -7.01 2.45
CA GLY A 66 25.21 -6.73 3.33
C GLY A 66 24.84 -6.30 4.77
N GLU A 67 25.82 -6.35 5.68
CA GLU A 67 25.59 -6.07 7.12
C GLU A 67 25.09 -4.65 7.40
N GLU A 68 25.60 -3.65 6.69
CA GLU A 68 25.25 -2.24 6.93
C GLU A 68 23.80 -1.92 6.53
N GLN A 69 23.26 -2.62 5.54
CA GLN A 69 21.87 -2.45 5.12
C GLN A 69 20.94 -3.18 6.10
N ARG A 70 21.38 -4.33 6.66
CA ARG A 70 20.66 -5.07 7.71
C ARG A 70 20.55 -4.35 9.05
N ARG A 71 21.28 -3.26 9.29
CA ARG A 71 21.17 -2.51 10.56
C ARG A 71 20.13 -1.40 10.52
N LYS A 72 19.49 -1.15 9.36
CA LYS A 72 18.68 0.04 9.08
C LYS A 72 17.20 -0.28 8.86
N PHE A 73 16.66 -1.22 9.63
CA PHE A 73 15.34 -1.77 9.35
C PHE A 73 14.17 -0.89 9.82
N ALA A 74 13.44 -0.38 8.84
CA ALA A 74 12.00 -0.16 8.91
C ALA A 74 11.40 -0.64 7.57
N HIS A 75 11.31 -1.96 7.35
CA HIS A 75 10.64 -2.53 6.18
C HIS A 75 9.19 -2.86 6.52
N TYR A 76 8.44 -1.81 6.87
CA TYR A 76 7.02 -1.93 7.19
C TYR A 76 6.27 -0.94 6.32
N LEU A 77 5.27 -1.43 5.60
CA LEU A 77 4.25 -0.54 5.05
C LEU A 77 3.30 -0.19 6.19
N TRP A 78 3.45 1.01 6.74
CA TRP A 78 2.59 1.50 7.81
C TRP A 78 1.23 1.93 7.24
N ASN A 79 0.15 1.71 8.00
CA ASN A 79 -1.17 2.24 7.65
C ASN A 79 -1.13 3.75 7.35
N ALA A 80 -0.27 4.50 8.06
CA ALA A 80 -0.05 5.92 7.79
C ALA A 80 0.53 6.21 6.39
N GLY A 81 1.40 5.34 5.87
CA GLY A 81 1.93 5.46 4.51
C GLY A 81 0.87 5.17 3.45
N VAL A 82 0.04 4.13 3.66
CA VAL A 82 -1.10 3.82 2.79
C VAL A 82 -2.12 4.96 2.81
N MET A 83 -2.45 5.49 3.98
CA MET A 83 -3.34 6.65 4.12
C MET A 83 -2.78 7.88 3.42
N MET A 84 -1.49 8.17 3.57
CA MET A 84 -0.84 9.28 2.87
C MET A 84 -0.92 9.10 1.35
N ALA A 85 -0.69 7.89 0.84
CA ALA A 85 -0.84 7.59 -0.57
C ALA A 85 -2.27 7.82 -1.08
N GLU A 86 -3.30 7.43 -0.31
CA GLU A 86 -4.71 7.70 -0.64
C GLU A 86 -5.00 9.21 -0.67
N LEU A 87 -4.52 9.97 0.33
CA LEU A 87 -4.74 11.41 0.41
C LEU A 87 -4.05 12.18 -0.72
N VAL A 88 -2.81 11.79 -1.06
CA VAL A 88 -2.04 12.40 -2.16
C VAL A 88 -2.67 12.05 -3.52
N SER A 89 -3.20 10.84 -3.68
CA SER A 89 -3.86 10.41 -4.92
C SER A 89 -5.21 11.11 -5.13
N GLY A 90 -5.87 11.48 -4.02
CA GLY A 90 -7.18 12.11 -4.00
C GLY A 90 -8.32 11.13 -4.27
N ARG A 91 -9.55 11.60 -4.03
CA ARG A 91 -10.77 10.86 -4.33
C ARG A 91 -10.94 10.70 -5.84
N VAL A 92 -11.57 9.61 -6.25
CA VAL A 92 -11.93 9.42 -7.66
C VAL A 92 -13.27 10.10 -7.93
N GLU A 93 -13.28 11.10 -8.82
CA GLU A 93 -14.52 11.70 -9.34
C GLU A 93 -14.89 11.07 -10.69
N GLY A 94 -16.19 10.89 -10.92
CA GLY A 94 -16.78 10.04 -11.96
C GLY A 94 -16.07 10.09 -13.33
N GLY A 95 -15.34 9.02 -13.66
CA GLY A 95 -14.70 8.80 -14.95
C GLY A 95 -13.22 8.45 -14.88
N ASP A 96 -12.52 8.86 -13.80
CA ASP A 96 -11.06 8.74 -13.66
C ASP A 96 -10.61 7.43 -12.98
N LEU A 97 -11.39 6.36 -13.19
CA LEU A 97 -11.13 5.06 -12.59
C LEU A 97 -10.03 4.30 -13.35
N GLY A 98 -8.98 3.90 -12.63
CA GLY A 98 -8.01 2.95 -13.15
C GLY A 98 -8.66 1.61 -13.54
N ALA A 99 -8.02 0.84 -14.41
CA ALA A 99 -8.57 -0.41 -14.94
C ALA A 99 -9.00 -1.42 -13.85
N SER A 100 -8.30 -1.46 -12.71
CA SER A 100 -8.65 -2.26 -11.52
C SER A 100 -9.47 -1.51 -10.46
N GLY A 101 -9.58 -0.18 -10.55
CA GLY A 101 -10.41 0.64 -9.64
C GLY A 101 -11.90 0.37 -9.76
N LYS A 102 -12.36 -0.18 -10.90
CA LYS A 102 -13.75 -0.63 -11.10
C LYS A 102 -14.17 -1.77 -10.15
N GLY A 103 -13.23 -2.60 -9.70
CA GLY A 103 -13.50 -3.67 -8.73
C GLY A 103 -13.68 -3.12 -7.31
N LEU A 104 -12.88 -2.12 -6.93
CA LEU A 104 -12.90 -1.50 -5.59
C LEU A 104 -14.21 -0.76 -5.28
N LEU A 105 -14.90 -0.24 -6.29
CA LEU A 105 -16.22 0.38 -6.13
C LEU A 105 -17.38 -0.63 -6.09
N GLN A 106 -17.14 -1.88 -6.51
CA GLN A 106 -18.13 -2.96 -6.46
C GLN A 106 -18.06 -3.77 -5.17
N ASP A 107 -16.94 -3.71 -4.44
CA ASP A 107 -16.81 -4.28 -3.12
C ASP A 107 -17.67 -3.49 -2.11
N GLU A 108 -18.45 -4.19 -1.26
CA GLU A 108 -19.31 -3.54 -0.26
C GLU A 108 -18.56 -2.68 0.77
N GLU A 109 -17.22 -2.83 0.82
CA GLU A 109 -16.28 -2.08 1.67
C GLU A 109 -15.60 -0.88 0.99
N GLY A 110 -15.86 -0.66 -0.31
CA GLY A 110 -15.32 0.45 -1.08
C GLY A 110 -15.79 1.82 -0.60
N TRP A 111 -15.15 2.88 -1.10
CA TRP A 111 -15.56 4.25 -0.84
C TRP A 111 -17.00 4.48 -1.31
N ARG A 112 -17.94 4.61 -0.36
CA ARG A 112 -19.31 5.01 -0.66
C ARG A 112 -19.33 6.48 -1.04
N ASP A 113 -20.27 6.85 -1.91
CA ASP A 113 -20.43 8.23 -2.35
C ASP A 113 -20.66 9.14 -1.13
N GLY A 114 -19.69 10.00 -0.82
CA GLY A 114 -19.70 10.90 0.35
C GLY A 114 -18.90 10.45 1.57
N GLU A 115 -18.41 9.21 1.64
CA GLU A 115 -17.45 8.78 2.67
C GLU A 115 -16.05 8.96 2.09
N TRP A 116 -15.33 10.00 2.50
CA TRP A 116 -13.89 10.15 2.23
C TRP A 116 -13.24 10.67 3.52
N TRP A 117 -11.96 10.41 3.70
CA TRP A 117 -11.23 10.79 4.92
C TRP A 117 -11.28 12.29 5.22
N THR A 118 -11.34 13.11 4.18
CA THR A 118 -11.26 14.56 4.24
C THR A 118 -12.34 15.23 3.40
N ASP A 119 -12.61 16.51 3.66
CA ASP A 119 -13.37 17.34 2.74
C ASP A 119 -12.51 17.78 1.53
N LYS A 120 -13.15 18.36 0.51
CA LYS A 120 -12.47 18.77 -0.73
C LYS A 120 -11.44 19.89 -0.53
N GLU A 121 -11.60 20.75 0.48
CA GLU A 121 -10.68 21.86 0.72
C GLU A 121 -9.42 21.38 1.45
N GLU A 122 -9.57 20.45 2.38
CA GLU A 122 -8.45 19.77 3.03
C GLU A 122 -7.69 18.89 2.04
N GLU A 123 -8.38 18.10 1.21
CA GLU A 123 -7.78 17.22 0.20
C GLU A 123 -6.86 17.96 -0.78
N LYS A 124 -7.23 19.17 -1.22
CA LYS A 124 -6.38 19.99 -2.09
C LYS A 124 -5.00 20.27 -1.50
N LYS A 125 -4.87 20.32 -0.16
CA LYS A 125 -3.60 20.56 0.54
C LYS A 125 -2.65 19.35 0.49
N TRP A 126 -3.18 18.16 0.19
CA TRP A 126 -2.41 16.93 0.05
C TRP A 126 -1.90 16.71 -1.37
N SER A 127 -2.41 17.45 -2.36
CA SER A 127 -1.94 17.33 -3.74
C SER A 127 -0.47 17.72 -3.84
N VAL A 128 0.30 16.86 -4.51
CA VAL A 128 1.71 17.11 -4.84
C VAL A 128 1.93 17.23 -6.35
N GLU A 129 0.84 17.31 -7.13
CA GLU A 129 0.92 17.40 -8.58
C GLU A 129 1.58 18.73 -9.01
N GLY A 130 2.66 18.64 -9.79
CA GLY A 130 3.45 19.80 -10.20
C GLY A 130 4.46 20.31 -9.16
N GLU A 131 4.52 19.69 -7.99
CA GLU A 131 5.41 20.09 -6.89
C GLU A 131 6.74 19.32 -6.89
N THR A 132 7.76 19.89 -6.24
CA THR A 132 9.01 19.17 -5.95
C THR A 132 8.92 18.51 -4.59
N VAL A 133 8.93 17.17 -4.55
CA VAL A 133 8.71 16.39 -3.32
C VAL A 133 10.00 15.82 -2.76
N LEU A 134 10.17 15.90 -1.44
CA LEU A 134 11.20 15.20 -0.67
C LEU A 134 10.53 14.34 0.40
N GLU A 135 10.72 13.03 0.35
CA GLU A 135 10.26 12.11 1.38
C GLU A 135 11.34 11.90 2.45
N LEU A 136 10.97 12.09 3.72
CA LEU A 136 11.86 11.84 4.85
C LEU A 136 11.41 10.57 5.57
N GLY A 137 12.33 9.65 5.80
CA GLY A 137 12.00 8.39 6.48
C GLY A 137 11.29 7.35 5.61
N ALA A 138 11.49 7.40 4.28
CA ALA A 138 10.92 6.51 3.27
C ALA A 138 11.25 4.99 3.41
N GLY A 139 11.84 4.57 4.53
CA GLY A 139 12.26 3.18 4.75
C GLY A 139 13.44 2.69 3.90
N GLY A 140 13.98 3.53 2.99
CA GLY A 140 15.12 3.22 2.12
C GLY A 140 16.10 4.38 1.97
N LEU A 141 17.37 4.07 1.69
CA LEU A 141 18.39 5.06 1.31
C LEU A 141 18.11 5.52 -0.12
N GLY A 142 17.77 6.79 -0.31
CA GLY A 142 17.71 7.41 -1.63
C GLY A 142 19.02 7.15 -2.39
N ARG A 143 18.91 6.63 -3.62
CA ARG A 143 20.04 6.56 -4.54
C ARG A 143 20.56 7.97 -4.77
N LYS A 144 21.75 8.28 -4.23
CA LYS A 144 22.63 9.27 -4.83
C LYS A 144 23.40 8.57 -5.94
N ASP A 145 22.78 8.45 -7.10
CA ASP A 145 23.56 8.23 -8.32
C ASP A 145 24.22 9.58 -8.65
N ARG A 146 25.55 9.61 -8.53
CA ARG A 146 26.41 10.68 -9.02
C ARG A 146 27.42 10.07 -9.97
#